data_AF-A0A0G1D9S8-F1
#
_entry.id   AF-A0A0G1D9S8-F1
#
_cell.length_a   1.000
_cell.length_b   1.000
_cell.length_c   1.000
_cell.angle_alpha   90.00
_cell.angle_beta   90.00
_cell.angle_gamma   90.00
#
_symmetry.space_group_name_H-M   'P 1'
#
loop_
_entity.id
_entity.type
_entity.pdbx_description
1 polymer ?
#
loop_
_entity_poly.entity_id
_entity_poly.type
_entity_poly.pdbx_seq_one_letter_code
_entity_poly.pdbx_strand_id
1 'polypeptide(L)'
;MSEIIDRHFSAFKGELTKLYGFKPGYHFLDLTLGDGGHTEEALSAGCRVVSFDVDPEAIKRAIDFVPKKYKPLIIDPEQVLKAILSKSQK
;
A
#
# COMPACT_ATOMS: atom_id res chain seq x y z
N MET A 1 -26.66 19.74 5.95
CA MET A 1 -26.69 18.39 5.32
C MET A 1 -25.31 17.81 5.53
N SER A 2 -25.19 16.65 6.18
CA SER A 2 -23.90 15.98 6.35
C SER A 2 -23.38 15.58 4.97
N GLU A 3 -22.20 16.06 4.60
CA GLU A 3 -21.50 15.62 3.40
C GLU A 3 -21.29 14.11 3.48
N ILE A 4 -22.02 13.38 2.65
CA ILE A 4 -21.81 11.95 2.45
C ILE A 4 -20.49 11.87 1.69
N ILE A 5 -19.41 11.56 2.38
CA ILE A 5 -18.12 11.26 1.77
C ILE A 5 -18.35 10.04 0.88
N ASP A 6 -18.30 10.25 -0.44
CA ASP A 6 -18.44 9.19 -1.43
C ASP A 6 -17.25 8.24 -1.27
N ARG A 7 -17.50 7.08 -0.66
CA ARG A 7 -16.45 6.18 -0.21
C ARG A 7 -15.91 5.44 -1.45
N HIS A 8 -14.66 5.69 -1.82
CA HIS A 8 -14.05 5.01 -2.95
C HIS A 8 -13.95 3.50 -2.68
N PHE A 9 -14.48 2.68 -3.60
CA PHE A 9 -14.36 1.23 -3.59
C PHE A 9 -13.43 0.81 -4.72
N SER A 10 -12.45 -0.06 -4.43
CA SER A 10 -11.62 -0.65 -5.48
C SER A 10 -12.47 -1.38 -6.51
N ALA A 11 -12.09 -1.25 -7.79
CA ALA A 11 -12.63 -2.07 -8.85
C ALA A 11 -12.45 -3.56 -8.50
N PHE A 12 -13.41 -4.41 -8.86
CA PHE A 12 -13.33 -5.87 -8.61
C PHE A 12 -13.07 -6.26 -7.14
N LYS A 13 -13.61 -5.46 -6.19
CA LYS A 13 -13.47 -5.73 -4.76
C LYS A 13 -13.91 -7.15 -4.41
N GLY A 14 -13.04 -7.91 -3.76
CA GLY A 14 -13.30 -9.29 -3.33
C GLY A 14 -13.08 -10.35 -4.43
N GLU A 15 -12.82 -9.95 -5.67
CA GLU A 15 -12.50 -10.88 -6.75
C GLU A 15 -11.03 -11.29 -6.72
N LEU A 16 -10.12 -10.41 -6.30
CA LEU A 16 -8.70 -10.74 -6.20
C LEU A 16 -8.48 -11.88 -5.19
N THR A 17 -9.13 -11.84 -4.04
CA THR A 17 -9.07 -12.94 -3.07
C THR A 17 -9.55 -14.26 -3.68
N LYS A 18 -10.58 -14.23 -4.53
CA LYS A 18 -11.18 -15.43 -5.12
C LYS A 18 -10.41 -15.98 -6.32
N LEU A 19 -9.91 -15.10 -7.19
CA LEU A 19 -9.35 -15.46 -8.50
C LEU A 19 -7.82 -15.42 -8.50
N TYR A 20 -7.23 -14.48 -7.78
CA TYR A 20 -5.77 -14.31 -7.68
C TYR A 20 -5.14 -15.28 -6.66
N GLY A 21 -5.97 -15.87 -5.79
CA GLY A 21 -5.57 -16.96 -4.91
C GLY A 21 -4.69 -16.50 -3.74
N PHE A 22 -5.04 -15.37 -3.12
CA PHE A 22 -4.37 -14.91 -1.91
C PHE A 22 -4.37 -15.98 -0.81
N LYS A 23 -3.21 -16.12 -0.16
CA LYS A 23 -2.99 -17.10 0.91
C LYS A 23 -2.09 -16.51 1.99
N PRO A 24 -2.28 -16.93 3.26
CA PRO A 24 -1.38 -16.54 4.33
C PRO A 24 0.09 -16.80 3.98
N GLY A 25 0.94 -15.79 4.15
CA GLY A 25 2.38 -15.87 3.91
C GLY A 25 2.84 -15.69 2.46
N TYR A 26 1.92 -15.65 1.48
CA TYR A 26 2.27 -15.37 0.08
C TYR A 26 2.68 -13.92 -0.09
N HIS A 27 3.54 -13.65 -1.07
CA HIS A 27 3.92 -12.28 -1.42
C HIS A 27 3.00 -11.76 -2.52
N PHE A 28 2.43 -10.58 -2.31
CA PHE A 28 1.66 -9.83 -3.30
C PHE A 28 2.42 -8.56 -3.64
N LEU A 29 2.72 -8.37 -4.93
CA LEU A 29 3.33 -7.14 -5.43
C LEU A 29 2.21 -6.28 -6.03
N ASP A 30 1.86 -5.21 -5.34
CA ASP A 30 0.87 -4.24 -5.80
C ASP A 30 1.62 -3.12 -6.55
N LEU A 31 1.63 -3.19 -7.87
CA LEU A 31 2.40 -2.26 -8.70
C LEU A 31 1.69 -0.90 -8.89
N THR A 32 0.49 -0.73 -8.34
CA THR A 32 -0.36 0.44 -8.51
C THR A 32 -1.16 0.70 -7.22
N LEU A 33 -0.46 0.98 -6.12
CA LEU A 33 -1.03 1.08 -4.77
C LEU A 33 -2.30 1.94 -4.71
N GLY A 34 -2.28 3.12 -5.34
CA GLY A 34 -3.36 4.10 -5.29
C GLY A 34 -3.76 4.40 -3.85
N ASP A 35 -5.06 4.31 -3.55
CA ASP A 35 -5.59 4.51 -2.20
C ASP A 35 -5.53 3.23 -1.32
N GLY A 36 -4.97 2.13 -1.82
CA GLY A 36 -4.63 0.95 -1.02
C GLY A 36 -5.71 -0.13 -0.87
N GLY A 37 -6.82 -0.07 -1.62
CA GLY A 37 -7.91 -1.05 -1.45
C GLY A 37 -7.57 -2.49 -1.83
N HIS A 38 -6.80 -2.72 -2.90
CA HIS A 38 -6.30 -4.07 -3.24
C HIS A 38 -5.22 -4.56 -2.28
N THR A 39 -4.33 -3.65 -1.85
CA THR A 39 -3.35 -3.91 -0.80
C THR A 39 -4.04 -4.32 0.51
N GLU A 40 -5.14 -3.66 0.90
CA GLU A 40 -5.92 -4.04 2.09
C GLU A 40 -6.51 -5.44 1.95
N GLU A 41 -7.11 -5.74 0.80
CA GLU A 41 -7.68 -7.06 0.53
C GLU A 41 -6.63 -8.17 0.65
N ALA A 42 -5.44 -7.98 0.05
CA ALA A 42 -4.33 -8.92 0.14
C ALA A 42 -3.80 -9.09 1.58
N LEU A 43 -3.63 -7.97 2.30
CA LEU A 43 -3.20 -7.99 3.69
C LEU A 43 -4.22 -8.68 4.59
N SER A 44 -5.52 -8.45 4.38
CA SER A 44 -6.61 -9.07 5.12
C SER A 44 -6.71 -10.58 4.85
N ALA A 45 -6.32 -11.04 3.66
CA ALA A 45 -6.14 -12.45 3.33
C ALA A 45 -4.85 -13.09 3.92
N GLY A 46 -4.01 -12.29 4.59
CA GLY A 46 -2.78 -12.75 5.25
C GLY A 46 -1.53 -12.75 4.37
N CYS A 47 -1.58 -12.14 3.19
CA CYS A 47 -0.40 -11.95 2.35
C CYS A 47 0.60 -10.98 2.98
N ARG A 48 1.84 -11.04 2.52
CA ARG A 48 2.87 -10.02 2.69
C ARG A 48 2.84 -9.15 1.44
N VAL A 49 2.78 -7.84 1.61
CA VAL A 49 2.62 -6.92 0.47
C VAL A 49 3.86 -6.05 0.29
N VAL A 50 4.27 -5.88 -0.96
CA VAL A 50 5.17 -4.80 -1.39
C VAL A 50 4.41 -3.99 -2.43
N SER A 51 4.18 -2.71 -2.15
CA SER A 51 3.40 -1.84 -3.02
C SER A 51 4.22 -0.69 -3.55
N PHE A 52 3.86 -0.24 -4.76
CA PHE A 52 4.51 0.87 -5.45
C PHE A 52 3.46 1.88 -5.88
N ASP A 53 3.79 3.16 -5.73
CA ASP A 53 3.11 4.24 -6.44
C ASP A 53 4.14 5.31 -6.80
N VAL A 54 3.88 6.00 -7.91
CA VAL A 54 4.67 7.16 -8.31
C VAL A 54 4.17 8.44 -7.66
N ASP A 55 2.89 8.46 -7.23
CA ASP A 55 2.29 9.59 -6.51
C ASP A 55 2.57 9.49 -5.00
N PRO A 56 3.39 10.39 -4.42
CA PRO A 56 3.63 10.39 -2.99
C PRO A 56 2.37 10.69 -2.16
N GLU A 57 1.36 11.37 -2.72
CA GLU A 57 0.09 11.60 -2.02
C GLU A 57 -0.75 10.32 -1.96
N ALA A 58 -0.70 9.46 -2.98
CA ALA A 58 -1.34 8.14 -2.95
C ALA A 58 -0.78 7.28 -1.81
N ILE A 59 0.56 7.28 -1.65
CA ILE A 59 1.22 6.57 -0.54
C ILE A 59 0.69 7.07 0.82
N LYS A 60 0.54 8.39 1.00
CA LYS A 60 -0.01 8.96 2.24
C LYS A 60 -1.44 8.50 2.50
N ARG A 61 -2.32 8.60 1.50
CA ARG A 61 -3.72 8.17 1.62
C ARG A 61 -3.83 6.67 1.93
N ALA A 62 -3.01 5.85 1.28
CA ALA A 62 -2.97 4.41 1.52
C ALA A 62 -2.51 4.06 2.94
N ILE A 63 -1.52 4.77 3.50
CA ILE A 63 -1.07 4.56 4.89
C ILE A 63 -2.21 4.78 5.89
N ASP A 64 -3.04 5.80 5.66
CA ASP A 64 -4.19 6.09 6.52
C ASP A 64 -5.33 5.09 6.33
N PHE A 65 -5.46 4.52 5.13
CA PHE A 65 -6.50 3.55 4.76
C PHE A 65 -6.19 2.12 5.23
N VAL A 66 -4.97 1.64 5.03
CA VAL A 66 -4.56 0.27 5.31
C VAL A 66 -4.66 -0.03 6.82
N PRO A 67 -5.07 -1.25 7.26
CA PRO A 67 -5.29 -1.54 8.66
C PRO A 67 -4.05 -1.30 9.53
N LYS A 68 -4.20 -0.47 10.58
CA LYS A 68 -3.12 -0.04 11.49
C LYS A 68 -2.35 -1.17 12.19
N LYS A 69 -2.87 -2.41 12.17
CA LYS A 69 -2.14 -3.59 12.65
C LYS A 69 -0.90 -3.89 11.80
N TYR A 70 -0.89 -3.46 10.54
CA TYR A 70 0.27 -3.52 9.68
C TYR A 70 1.06 -2.22 9.80
N LYS A 71 2.38 -2.34 9.98
CA LYS A 71 3.30 -1.19 10.02
C LYS A 71 4.07 -1.18 8.70
N PRO A 72 3.71 -0.33 7.72
CA PRO A 72 4.41 -0.28 6.46
C PRO A 72 5.82 0.30 6.66
N LEU A 73 6.79 -0.27 5.96
CA LEU A 73 8.10 0.34 5.78
C LEU A 73 8.06 1.15 4.49
N ILE A 74 8.14 2.48 4.60
CA ILE A 74 8.12 3.38 3.45
C ILE A 74 9.55 3.58 2.97
N ILE A 75 9.79 3.29 1.68
CA ILE A 75 11.08 3.49 1.03
C ILE A 75 10.88 4.60 -0.01
N ASP A 76 11.38 5.78 0.31
CA ASP A 76 11.50 6.90 -0.63
C ASP A 76 12.94 6.90 -1.19
N PRO A 77 13.14 6.61 -2.50
CA PRO A 77 14.45 6.57 -3.11
C PRO A 77 15.26 7.87 -2.92
N GLU A 78 14.61 9.03 -2.90
CA GLU A 78 15.30 10.31 -2.72
C GLU A 78 15.80 10.46 -1.29
N GLN A 79 15.01 10.05 -0.30
CA GLN A 79 15.42 10.06 1.11
C GLN A 79 16.56 9.08 1.35
N VAL A 80 16.49 7.89 0.76
CA VAL A 80 17.56 6.88 0.85
C VAL A 80 18.85 7.43 0.24
N LEU A 81 18.78 8.04 -0.94
CA LEU A 81 19.94 8.63 -1.60
C LEU A 81 20.57 9.75 -0.75
N LYS A 82 19.75 10.66 -0.21
CA LYS A 82 20.22 11.72 0.71
C LYS A 82 20.91 11.15 1.95
N ALA A 83 20.36 10.08 2.53
CA ALA A 83 20.93 9.42 3.70
C ALA A 83 22.27 8.73 3.39
N ILE A 84 22.44 8.15 2.20
CA ILE A 84 23.72 7.57 1.76
C ILE A 84 24.76 8.67 1.55
N LEU A 85 24.41 9.73 0.82
CA LEU A 85 25.33 10.83 0.51
C LEU A 85 25.82 11.58 1.75
N SER A 86 24.95 11.77 2.76
CA SER A 86 25.33 12.42 4.02
C SER A 86 26.24 11.58 4.91
N LYS A 87 26.19 10.24 4.79
CA LYS A 87 27.11 9.33 5.51
C LYS A 87 28.50 9.27 4.87
N SER A 88 28.62 9.50 3.57
CA SER A 88 29.91 9.53 2.86
C SER A 88 30.72 10.81 3.08
N GLN A 89 30.15 11.83 3.75
CA GLN A 89 30.82 13.10 4.07
C GLN A 89 31.34 13.17 5.52
N LYS A 90 31.22 12.09 6.29
CA LYS A 90 31.81 11.93 7.63
C LYS A 90 32.95 10.92 7.58
#